data_AF-A0A831UWF2-F1
#
_entry.id   AF-A0A831UWF2-F1
#
_cell.length_a   1.000
_cell.length_b   1.000
_cell.length_c   1.000
_cell.angle_alpha   90.00
_cell.angle_beta   90.00
_cell.angle_gamma   90.00
#
_symmetry.space_group_name_H-M   'P 1'
#
loop_
_entity.id
_entity.type
_entity.pdbx_description
1 polymer ?
#
loop_
_entity_poly.entity_id
_entity_poly.type
_entity_poly.pdbx_seq_one_letter_code
_entity_poly.pdbx_strand_id
1 'polypeptide(L)'
;MRGPGRRATLYTEKPRKSWRRGGRGVTDVKGREVDVGGRRHAVDVLGGGAEPEEGGSGRKLLRITITAEVDGVRRDYTITFGRYGAGNAAVGYATAKADAPGGREADTERLSALIKALTGREPRERRMKDGKMVVECGGEHLEGFMHYAELADAIRRWLEEMGRRGGRRAGADR
;
A
#
# COMPACT_ATOMS: atom_id res chain seq x y z
N MET A 1 47.82 -7.94 11.61
CA MET A 1 46.87 -7.51 10.55
C MET A 1 46.06 -8.72 10.10
N ARG A 2 44.78 -8.81 10.49
CA ARG A 2 43.80 -9.79 9.96
C ARG A 2 42.50 -9.03 9.74
N GLY A 3 42.10 -8.88 8.49
CA GLY A 3 40.93 -8.08 8.09
C GLY A 3 39.61 -8.75 8.50
N PRO A 4 38.53 -7.97 8.72
CA PRO A 4 37.25 -8.50 9.13
C PRO A 4 36.53 -9.20 7.96
N GLY A 5 36.07 -10.42 8.23
CA GLY A 5 35.27 -11.24 7.33
C GLY A 5 33.92 -10.61 7.03
N ARG A 6 33.62 -10.48 5.73
CA ARG A 6 32.34 -10.02 5.20
C ARG A 6 31.30 -11.13 5.42
N ARG A 7 30.29 -10.86 6.26
CA ARG A 7 29.06 -11.66 6.28
C ARG A 7 28.20 -11.24 5.09
N ALA A 8 28.18 -12.06 4.05
CA ALA A 8 27.21 -11.95 2.98
C ALA A 8 25.84 -12.37 3.52
N THR A 9 24.96 -11.41 3.77
CA THR A 9 23.53 -11.68 3.94
C THR A 9 22.95 -12.11 2.61
N LEU A 10 22.82 -13.42 2.44
CA LEU A 10 22.03 -14.04 1.38
C LEU A 10 20.55 -13.65 1.60
N TYR A 11 20.12 -12.55 1.01
CA TYR A 11 18.69 -12.36 0.73
C TYR A 11 18.32 -13.33 -0.37
N THR A 12 17.55 -14.36 0.00
CA THR A 12 16.99 -15.31 -0.94
C THR A 12 15.94 -14.57 -1.78
N GLU A 13 16.32 -14.18 -2.99
CA GLU A 13 15.37 -13.87 -4.06
C GLU A 13 14.47 -15.10 -4.26
N LYS A 14 13.20 -14.99 -3.89
CA LYS A 14 12.17 -15.89 -4.38
C LYS A 14 11.64 -15.32 -5.69
N PRO A 15 11.93 -15.95 -6.85
CA PRO A 15 11.26 -15.60 -8.07
C PRO A 15 9.83 -16.15 -8.02
N ARG A 16 8.83 -15.28 -8.19
CA ARG A 16 7.45 -15.72 -8.49
C ARG A 16 7.00 -15.07 -9.79
N LYS A 17 7.57 -15.55 -10.90
CA LYS A 17 6.97 -15.37 -12.22
C LYS A 17 5.74 -16.27 -12.39
N SER A 18 4.78 -15.73 -13.13
CA SER A 18 3.64 -16.35 -13.83
C SER A 18 2.35 -16.55 -13.03
N TRP A 19 1.27 -15.88 -13.45
CA TRP A 19 0.37 -16.32 -14.52
C TRP A 19 -0.34 -15.13 -15.19
N ARG A 20 -0.37 -15.11 -16.52
CA ARG A 20 -1.22 -14.20 -17.30
C ARG A 20 -2.66 -14.69 -17.21
N ARG A 21 -3.52 -13.94 -16.52
CA ARG A 21 -4.97 -13.90 -16.76
C ARG A 21 -5.32 -12.46 -17.07
N GLY A 22 -5.34 -12.08 -18.36
CA GLY A 22 -6.03 -10.96 -19.01
C GLY A 22 -6.20 -9.57 -18.35
N GLY A 23 -5.71 -9.35 -17.13
CA GLY A 23 -5.83 -8.13 -16.35
C GLY A 23 -4.51 -7.39 -16.28
N ARG A 24 -4.59 -6.10 -15.96
CA ARG A 24 -3.43 -5.24 -15.78
C ARG A 24 -2.67 -5.73 -14.55
N GLY A 25 -1.42 -6.13 -14.73
CA GLY A 25 -0.53 -6.45 -13.62
C GLY A 25 -0.03 -5.17 -12.98
N VAL A 26 0.24 -5.19 -11.68
CA VAL A 26 0.83 -4.03 -10.99
C VAL A 26 2.18 -3.65 -11.62
N THR A 27 2.92 -4.64 -12.14
CA THR A 27 4.21 -4.46 -12.83
C THR A 27 4.11 -3.91 -14.26
N ASP A 28 2.90 -3.73 -14.79
CA ASP A 28 2.67 -3.05 -16.07
C ASP A 28 2.82 -1.52 -15.94
N VAL A 29 2.86 -0.98 -14.71
CA VAL A 29 3.11 0.44 -14.46
C VAL A 29 4.61 0.71 -14.50
N LYS A 30 5.07 1.21 -15.65
CA LYS A 30 6.48 1.57 -15.89
C LYS A 30 6.62 2.96 -16.50
N GLY A 31 7.59 3.73 -16.03
CA GLY A 31 7.88 5.09 -16.46
C GLY A 31 6.68 6.03 -16.35
N ARG A 32 5.76 5.77 -15.42
CA ARG A 32 4.52 6.55 -15.32
C ARG A 32 4.82 7.87 -14.65
N GLU A 33 4.61 8.97 -15.38
CA GLU A 33 4.76 10.31 -14.84
C GLU A 33 3.48 10.79 -14.14
N VAL A 34 3.63 11.33 -12.94
CA VAL A 34 2.55 11.97 -12.17
C VAL A 34 3.06 13.25 -11.53
N ASP A 35 2.18 14.24 -11.40
CA ASP A 35 2.47 15.45 -10.63
C ASP A 35 1.95 15.31 -9.20
N VAL A 36 2.80 15.56 -8.19
CA VAL A 36 2.45 15.60 -6.77
C VAL A 36 3.20 16.78 -6.15
N GLY A 37 2.52 17.59 -5.33
CA GLY A 37 3.17 18.75 -4.71
C GLY A 37 3.75 19.77 -5.72
N GLY A 38 3.25 19.80 -6.97
CA GLY A 38 3.77 20.66 -8.03
C GLY A 38 5.10 20.18 -8.66
N ARG A 39 5.48 18.93 -8.40
CA ARG A 39 6.66 18.28 -8.97
C ARG A 39 6.26 17.01 -9.72
N ARG A 40 6.93 16.76 -10.84
CA ARG A 40 6.74 15.55 -11.62
C ARG A 40 7.62 14.42 -11.10
N HIS A 41 7.01 13.25 -10.88
CA HIS A 41 7.65 12.02 -10.45
C HIS A 41 7.50 10.93 -11.50
N ALA A 42 8.58 10.18 -11.74
CA ALA A 42 8.54 8.97 -12.56
C ALA A 42 8.40 7.75 -11.65
N VAL A 43 7.42 6.89 -11.94
CA VAL A 43 7.08 5.72 -11.15
C VAL A 43 7.22 4.43 -11.96
N ASP A 44 8.00 3.50 -11.42
CA ASP A 44 8.16 2.13 -11.91
C ASP A 44 7.78 1.13 -10.82
N VAL A 45 6.78 0.29 -11.08
CA VAL A 45 6.35 -0.73 -10.12
C VAL A 45 7.01 -2.06 -10.44
N LEU A 46 7.71 -2.60 -9.45
CA LEU A 46 8.52 -3.82 -9.57
C LEU A 46 7.74 -5.06 -9.09
N GLY A 47 6.75 -4.86 -8.22
CA GLY A 47 5.89 -5.93 -7.73
C GLY A 47 4.92 -5.44 -6.67
N GLY A 48 3.95 -6.28 -6.33
CA GLY A 48 3.01 -5.99 -5.27
C GLY A 48 2.15 -7.18 -4.92
N GLY A 49 1.60 -7.15 -3.72
CA GLY A 49 0.72 -8.17 -3.19
C GLY A 49 -0.17 -7.60 -2.09
N ALA A 50 -1.27 -8.29 -1.83
CA ALA A 50 -2.20 -7.92 -0.79
C ALA A 50 -2.56 -9.15 0.06
N GLU A 51 -2.54 -8.98 1.38
CA GLU A 51 -2.79 -10.04 2.34
C GLU A 51 -3.76 -9.54 3.42
N PRO A 52 -4.83 -10.28 3.73
CA PRO A 52 -5.64 -10.01 4.91
C PRO A 52 -4.84 -10.38 6.17
N GLU A 53 -4.96 -9.56 7.21
CA GLU A 53 -4.32 -9.78 8.49
C GLU A 53 -5.37 -9.81 9.59
N GLU A 54 -5.32 -10.84 10.44
CA GLU A 54 -6.11 -10.91 11.65
C GLU A 54 -5.27 -10.40 12.82
N GLY A 55 -5.53 -9.19 13.29
CA GLY A 55 -4.91 -8.71 14.52
C GLY A 55 -5.47 -9.44 15.75
N GLY A 56 -4.67 -9.60 16.80
CA GLY A 56 -5.08 -10.24 18.07
C GLY A 56 -6.30 -9.62 18.78
N SER A 57 -6.77 -8.45 18.32
CA SER A 57 -8.02 -7.81 18.75
C SER A 57 -9.27 -8.27 17.95
N GLY A 58 -9.13 -9.24 17.05
CA GLY A 58 -10.21 -9.72 16.17
C GLY A 58 -10.57 -8.77 15.02
N ARG A 59 -9.82 -7.66 14.86
CA ARG A 59 -9.96 -6.71 13.76
C ARG A 59 -9.22 -7.23 12.53
N LYS A 60 -9.95 -7.40 11.43
CA LYS A 60 -9.40 -7.81 10.15
C LYS A 60 -8.93 -6.59 9.37
N LEU A 61 -7.63 -6.52 9.12
CA LEU A 61 -6.99 -5.50 8.31
C LEU A 61 -6.64 -6.11 6.95
N LEU A 62 -6.42 -5.25 5.98
CA LEU A 62 -5.87 -5.61 4.69
C LEU A 62 -4.55 -4.89 4.52
N ARG A 63 -3.47 -5.65 4.34
CA ARG A 63 -2.14 -5.12 4.11
C ARG A 63 -1.81 -5.23 2.63
N ILE A 64 -1.52 -4.10 2.00
CA ILE A 64 -1.05 -4.03 0.61
C ILE A 64 0.41 -3.62 0.65
N THR A 65 1.28 -4.44 0.07
CA THR A 65 2.71 -4.14 -0.05
C THR A 65 3.06 -4.01 -1.53
N ILE A 66 3.75 -2.93 -1.88
CA ILE A 66 4.14 -2.61 -3.26
C ILE A 66 5.61 -2.23 -3.26
N THR A 67 6.39 -2.92 -4.09
CA THR A 67 7.78 -2.58 -4.36
C THR A 67 7.81 -1.70 -5.60
N ALA A 68 8.34 -0.49 -5.46
CA ALA A 68 8.42 0.47 -6.55
C ALA A 68 9.74 1.24 -6.52
N GLU A 69 10.08 1.80 -7.67
CA GLU A 69 11.11 2.82 -7.84
C GLU A 69 10.42 4.13 -8.19
N VAL A 70 10.73 5.19 -7.44
CA VAL A 70 10.21 6.54 -7.69
C VAL A 70 11.40 7.50 -7.72
N ASP A 71 11.58 8.18 -8.85
CA ASP A 71 12.73 9.05 -9.14
C ASP A 71 14.09 8.37 -8.85
N GLY A 72 14.23 7.11 -9.24
CA GLY A 72 15.44 6.32 -9.02
C GLY A 72 15.61 5.80 -7.58
N VAL A 73 14.63 5.99 -6.71
CA VAL A 73 14.65 5.47 -5.32
C VAL A 73 13.75 4.26 -5.20
N ARG A 74 14.36 3.08 -5.06
CA ARG A 74 13.65 1.81 -4.83
C ARG A 74 13.25 1.63 -3.37
N ARG A 75 11.96 1.39 -3.12
CA ARG A 75 11.39 1.14 -1.78
C ARG A 75 10.21 0.16 -1.81
N ASP A 76 9.99 -0.46 -0.65
CA ASP A 76 8.79 -1.23 -0.35
C ASP A 76 7.84 -0.38 0.49
N TYR A 77 6.68 -0.09 -0.06
CA TYR A 77 5.62 0.66 0.56
C TYR A 77 4.55 -0.29 1.08
N THR A 78 4.11 -0.09 2.31
CA THR A 78 3.04 -0.88 2.92
C THR A 78 1.90 0.03 3.33
N ILE A 79 0.71 -0.27 2.83
CA ILE A 79 -0.55 0.43 3.14
C ILE A 79 -1.44 -0.55 3.87
N THR A 80 -1.93 -0.14 5.05
CA THR A 80 -2.82 -0.98 5.87
C THR A 80 -4.21 -0.38 5.87
N PHE A 81 -5.15 -1.10 5.26
CA PHE A 81 -6.56 -0.79 5.24
C PHE A 81 -7.29 -1.43 6.41
N GLY A 82 -8.15 -0.63 7.04
CA GLY A 82 -9.11 -1.05 8.03
C GLY A 82 -10.50 -0.56 7.66
N ARG A 83 -11.48 -1.00 8.45
CA ARG A 83 -12.83 -0.49 8.40
C ARG A 83 -13.12 0.36 9.64
N TYR A 84 -13.64 1.56 9.44
CA TYR A 84 -13.85 2.54 10.50
C TYR A 84 -15.23 3.20 10.43
N GLY A 85 -15.73 3.60 11.61
CA GLY A 85 -16.97 4.35 11.77
C GLY A 85 -18.25 3.53 11.57
N ALA A 86 -19.40 4.17 11.82
CA ALA A 86 -20.72 3.55 11.68
C ALA A 86 -21.04 3.11 10.24
N GLY A 87 -20.46 3.78 9.24
CA GLY A 87 -20.60 3.44 7.82
C GLY A 87 -19.64 2.37 7.31
N ASN A 88 -18.83 1.75 8.19
CA ASN A 88 -17.86 0.72 7.80
C ASN A 88 -16.97 1.18 6.63
N ALA A 89 -16.50 2.43 6.66
CA ALA A 89 -15.72 3.03 5.57
C ALA A 89 -14.34 2.37 5.48
N ALA A 90 -13.89 2.05 4.26
CA ALA A 90 -12.54 1.56 4.03
C ALA A 90 -11.56 2.73 4.07
N VAL A 91 -10.64 2.70 5.04
CA VAL A 91 -9.59 3.71 5.19
C VAL A 91 -8.26 3.01 5.37
N GLY A 92 -7.28 3.41 4.57
CA GLY A 92 -5.92 2.92 4.58
C GLY A 92 -4.95 3.97 5.10
N TYR A 93 -3.92 3.50 5.81
CA TYR A 93 -2.85 4.34 6.31
C TYR A 93 -1.50 3.75 5.93
N ALA A 94 -0.59 4.63 5.53
CA ALA A 94 0.80 4.31 5.30
C ALA A 94 1.68 5.39 5.96
N THR A 95 2.78 4.98 6.59
CA THR A 95 3.69 5.89 7.28
C THR A 95 5.00 5.99 6.51
N ALA A 96 5.43 7.23 6.24
CA ALA A 96 6.70 7.50 5.59
C ALA A 96 7.89 7.23 6.53
N LYS A 97 8.95 6.66 5.97
CA LYS A 97 10.16 6.26 6.70
C LYS A 97 11.08 7.46 6.89
N ALA A 98 11.58 7.63 8.12
CA ALA A 98 12.48 8.75 8.44
C ALA A 98 13.90 8.57 7.86
N ASP A 99 14.33 7.33 7.68
CA ASP A 99 15.62 6.90 7.12
C ASP A 99 15.61 6.80 5.58
N ALA A 100 14.54 7.27 4.93
CA ALA A 100 14.47 7.33 3.48
C ALA A 100 15.38 8.45 2.92
N PRO A 101 15.94 8.29 1.70
CA PRO A 101 16.66 9.36 1.02
C PRO A 101 15.82 10.62 0.90
N GLY A 102 16.35 11.76 1.36
CA GLY A 102 15.60 13.03 1.43
C GLY A 102 14.68 13.15 2.64
N GLY A 103 14.71 12.18 3.57
CA GLY A 103 13.94 12.19 4.81
C GLY A 103 12.47 11.85 4.61
N ARG A 104 11.70 12.09 5.69
CA ARG A 104 10.30 11.68 5.81
C ARG A 104 9.37 12.38 4.82
N GLU A 105 9.61 13.66 4.53
CA GLU A 105 8.80 14.45 3.60
C GLU A 105 8.94 13.95 2.17
N ALA A 106 10.18 13.77 1.69
CA ALA A 106 10.44 13.22 0.37
C ALA A 106 9.89 11.78 0.20
N ASP A 107 9.91 10.96 1.25
CA ASP A 107 9.30 9.61 1.19
C ASP A 107 7.77 9.65 1.19
N THR A 108 7.17 10.66 1.85
CA THR A 108 5.72 10.90 1.80
C THR A 108 5.31 11.27 0.37
N GLU A 109 6.01 12.22 -0.26
CA GLU A 109 5.76 12.67 -1.63
C GLU A 109 5.90 11.51 -2.64
N ARG A 110 6.96 10.68 -2.52
CA ARG A 110 7.13 9.49 -3.36
C ARG A 110 6.01 8.47 -3.19
N LEU A 111 5.56 8.25 -1.96
CA LEU A 111 4.43 7.36 -1.69
C LEU A 111 3.14 7.92 -2.29
N SER A 112 2.90 9.22 -2.18
CA SER A 112 1.76 9.89 -2.82
C SER A 112 1.81 9.76 -4.34
N ALA A 113 3.00 9.92 -4.94
CA ALA A 113 3.21 9.70 -6.37
C ALA A 113 2.90 8.25 -6.79
N LEU A 114 3.38 7.26 -6.03
CA LEU A 114 3.07 5.85 -6.29
C LEU A 114 1.56 5.59 -6.24
N ILE A 115 0.86 6.08 -5.21
CA ILE A 115 -0.59 5.89 -5.06
C ILE A 115 -1.34 6.57 -6.22
N LYS A 116 -0.96 7.79 -6.59
CA LYS A 116 -1.56 8.52 -7.72
C LYS A 116 -1.29 7.84 -9.06
N ALA A 117 -0.10 7.28 -9.25
CA ALA A 117 0.25 6.53 -10.46
C ALA A 117 -0.59 5.24 -10.58
N LEU A 118 -0.87 4.58 -9.46
CA LEU A 118 -1.64 3.35 -9.44
C LEU A 118 -3.16 3.59 -9.55
N THR A 119 -3.67 4.61 -8.86
CA THR A 119 -5.12 4.80 -8.67
C THR A 119 -5.68 6.00 -9.44
N GLY A 120 -4.83 6.89 -9.94
CA GLY A 120 -5.24 8.16 -10.55
C GLY A 120 -5.71 9.22 -9.55
N ARG A 121 -5.68 8.92 -8.23
CA ARG A 121 -6.10 9.81 -7.16
C ARG A 121 -4.96 10.12 -6.22
N GLU A 122 -4.84 11.40 -5.85
CA GLU A 122 -3.84 11.85 -4.88
C GLU A 122 -4.34 11.56 -3.47
N PRO A 123 -3.54 10.87 -2.63
CA PRO A 123 -3.94 10.58 -1.27
C PRO A 123 -3.82 11.82 -0.38
N ARG A 124 -4.39 11.74 0.82
CA ARG A 124 -4.30 12.84 1.80
C ARG A 124 -3.07 12.67 2.66
N GLU A 125 -2.19 13.66 2.63
CA GLU A 125 -1.02 13.70 3.51
C GLU A 125 -1.37 14.41 4.83
N ARG A 126 -0.97 13.83 5.95
CA ARG A 126 -1.19 14.40 7.29
C ARG A 126 0.09 14.35 8.11
N ARG A 127 0.45 15.51 8.66
CA ARG A 127 1.50 15.62 9.68
C ARG A 127 0.89 15.42 11.06
N MET A 128 1.38 14.40 11.76
CA MET A 128 1.01 14.09 13.14
C MET A 128 1.81 14.94 14.13
N LYS A 129 1.28 15.05 15.36
CA LYS A 129 1.90 15.81 16.46
C LYS A 129 3.29 15.27 16.85
N ASP A 130 3.51 13.98 16.69
CA ASP A 130 4.81 13.30 16.93
C ASP A 130 5.79 13.44 15.76
N GLY A 131 5.47 14.30 14.78
CA GLY A 131 6.28 14.54 13.59
C GLY A 131 6.18 13.44 12.54
N LYS A 132 5.40 12.38 12.76
CA LYS A 132 5.15 11.36 11.73
C LYS A 132 4.33 11.96 10.58
N MET A 133 4.63 11.52 9.37
CA MET A 133 3.87 11.83 8.18
C MET A 133 3.10 10.58 7.80
N VAL A 134 1.80 10.72 7.70
CA VAL A 134 0.87 9.63 7.38
C VAL A 134 0.16 9.98 6.09
N VAL A 135 0.18 9.04 5.15
CA VAL A 135 -0.59 9.08 3.93
C VAL A 135 -1.88 8.30 4.15
N GLU A 136 -3.02 8.96 3.97
CA GLU A 136 -4.36 8.42 4.16
C GLU A 136 -5.00 8.12 2.79
N CYS A 137 -5.43 6.87 2.63
CA CYS A 137 -6.10 6.34 1.44
C CYS A 137 -7.57 6.03 1.75
N GLY A 138 -8.51 6.74 1.13
CA GLY A 138 -9.94 6.39 1.17
C GLY A 138 -10.36 5.23 0.24
N GLY A 139 -11.66 4.98 0.17
CA GLY A 139 -12.27 3.94 -0.67
C GLY A 139 -11.93 4.05 -2.17
N GLU A 140 -11.87 5.26 -2.73
CA GLU A 140 -11.49 5.47 -4.15
C GLU A 140 -10.09 4.92 -4.46
N HIS A 141 -9.15 5.02 -3.52
CA HIS A 141 -7.81 4.44 -3.70
C HIS A 141 -7.87 2.91 -3.67
N LEU A 142 -8.70 2.34 -2.78
CA LEU A 142 -8.90 0.90 -2.69
C LEU A 142 -9.53 0.34 -3.98
N GLU A 143 -10.51 1.04 -4.55
CA GLU A 143 -11.10 0.72 -5.85
C GLU A 143 -10.06 0.80 -6.97
N GLY A 144 -9.21 1.82 -6.96
CA GLY A 144 -8.08 1.93 -7.90
C GLY A 144 -7.12 0.75 -7.82
N PHE A 145 -6.81 0.26 -6.61
CA PHE A 145 -5.97 -0.94 -6.44
C PHE A 145 -6.63 -2.22 -6.97
N MET A 146 -7.96 -2.31 -7.00
CA MET A 146 -8.68 -3.46 -7.55
C MET A 146 -8.53 -3.60 -9.07
N HIS A 147 -8.00 -2.60 -9.78
CA HIS A 147 -7.66 -2.74 -11.19
C HIS A 147 -6.47 -3.68 -11.44
N TYR A 148 -5.69 -3.98 -10.41
CA TYR A 148 -4.52 -4.85 -10.51
C TYR A 148 -4.85 -6.25 -10.02
N ALA A 149 -4.63 -7.24 -10.89
CA ALA A 149 -5.03 -8.63 -10.62
C ALA A 149 -4.37 -9.20 -9.36
N GLU A 150 -3.12 -8.83 -9.07
CA GLU A 150 -2.37 -9.28 -7.90
C GLU A 150 -2.95 -8.78 -6.57
N LEU A 151 -3.72 -7.68 -6.61
CA LEU A 151 -4.31 -7.07 -5.42
C LEU A 151 -5.81 -7.38 -5.31
N ALA A 152 -6.51 -7.42 -6.45
CA ALA A 152 -7.96 -7.47 -6.55
C ALA A 152 -8.59 -8.64 -5.79
N ASP A 153 -8.00 -9.83 -5.85
CA ASP A 153 -8.55 -11.03 -5.21
C ASP A 153 -8.53 -10.92 -3.68
N ALA A 154 -7.41 -10.46 -3.12
CA ALA A 154 -7.28 -10.28 -1.68
C ALA A 154 -8.17 -9.13 -1.17
N ILE A 155 -8.25 -8.03 -1.93
CA ILE A 155 -9.16 -6.91 -1.61
C ILE A 155 -10.61 -7.40 -1.59
N ARG A 156 -11.07 -8.10 -2.64
CA ARG A 156 -12.45 -8.61 -2.71
C ARG A 156 -12.80 -9.52 -1.54
N ARG A 157 -11.94 -10.49 -1.23
CA ARG A 157 -12.13 -11.40 -0.09
C ARG A 157 -12.25 -10.64 1.23
N TRP A 158 -11.39 -9.65 1.44
CA TRP A 158 -11.46 -8.80 2.63
C TRP A 158 -12.76 -7.98 2.70
N LEU A 159 -13.21 -7.40 1.58
CA LEU A 159 -14.47 -6.65 1.52
C LEU A 159 -15.69 -7.55 1.85
N GLU A 160 -15.76 -8.75 1.28
CA GLU A 160 -16.84 -9.72 1.50
C GLU A 160 -16.91 -10.17 2.96
N GLU A 161 -15.75 -10.46 3.55
CA GLU A 161 -15.67 -10.91 4.93
C GLU A 161 -16.11 -9.83 5.93
N MET A 162 -15.74 -8.57 5.64
CA MET A 162 -16.16 -7.44 6.46
C MET A 162 -17.64 -7.07 6.26
N GLY A 163 -18.21 -7.32 5.08
CA GLY A 163 -19.66 -7.17 4.83
C GLY A 163 -20.50 -8.16 5.64
N ARG A 164 -20.04 -9.42 5.79
CA ARG A 164 -20.76 -10.45 6.57
C ARG A 164 -20.87 -10.14 8.07
N ARG A 165 -19.92 -9.40 8.65
CA ARG A 165 -19.96 -9.01 10.08
C ARG A 165 -20.80 -7.76 10.35
N GLY A 166 -21.06 -6.92 9.34
CA GLY A 166 -21.93 -5.74 9.47
C GLY A 166 -23.40 -6.06 9.76
N GLY A 167 -23.83 -7.32 9.56
CA GLY A 167 -25.20 -7.79 9.79
C GLY A 167 -25.52 -8.32 11.20
N ARG A 168 -24.56 -8.42 12.13
CA ARG A 168 -24.83 -8.81 13.52
C ARG A 168 -24.70 -7.64 14.47
N ARG A 169 -25.57 -6.64 14.31
CA ARG A 169 -26.00 -5.68 15.35
C ARG A 169 -27.19 -4.86 14.83
N ALA A 170 -28.24 -5.55 14.40
CA ALA A 170 -29.58 -4.99 14.28
C ALA A 170 -30.54 -6.14 14.60
N GLY A 171 -31.18 -6.08 15.78
CA GLY A 171 -32.09 -7.12 16.26
C GLY A 171 -31.62 -7.82 17.53
N ALA A 172 -31.57 -7.09 18.63
CA ALA A 172 -31.95 -7.63 19.93
C ALA A 172 -32.85 -6.58 20.58
N ASP A 173 -34.08 -6.53 20.08
CA ASP A 173 -35.24 -6.02 20.81
C ASP A 173 -35.70 -7.15 21.73
N ARG A 174 -35.46 -7.00 23.04
CA ARG A 174 -36.48 -6.98 24.11
C ARG A 174 -35.84 -6.83 25.48
#